data_AF-A0A059A8M2-F1
#
_entry.id   AF-A0A059A8M2-F1
#
_cell.length_a   1.000
_cell.length_b   1.000
_cell.length_c   1.000
_cell.angle_alpha   90.00
_cell.angle_beta   90.00
_cell.angle_gamma   90.00
#
_symmetry.space_group_name_H-M   'P 1'
#
loop_
_entity.id
_entity.type
_entity.pdbx_description
1 polymer ?
#
loop_
_entity_poly.entity_id
_entity_poly.type
_entity_poly.pdbx_seq_one_letter_code
_entity_poly.pdbx_strand_id
1 'polypeptide(L)'
;MTNISSSSLGKSPSRERRGRERERERCQRGRSIRLRAPAPNASPPPSFFAFPSAARPPPDPRDEAAPETPPGDDDGRGARSPSSDRRLASLDVFRGLTVALMILVDDAGGAFPAINHSPWFGVTLADFVMPFFLFGVGVSVGLVFKKISSKPLATRKVIIRTLKLFLLGLLLQGGYFHGRNQLTYGVDVGKIRWLGVLQRISIGYFLASISEIWLVSNISVDSTLAFLRKYYIQWTMAILLCALYMGMVYGLYIPDWEYQAVGMSFSSNQSSLQNVYCKTRGSLEPPCNAVGFVDRYLLGENHLYQRPVYRRSKECSVNSPDYGPLPPNSPGWCLAPFDPEGVLSSLMAAVTCFVGLQYGHILVHVKSHGQRMLFWSMLSLPLLLSGYVLEILGIPLCKPLYTPSYMCITSGVSGLVLTVVFYLVDVKHWRMPTVFLQWMGMNALIIFALAACELFPAAMQGFYWRSPENNLVDIAERLLQGAFHSKKWGTLVFVMLEILFWGCVAGFLHMKRLYVRL
;
A
#
# COMPACT_ATOMS: atom_id res chain seq x y z
N MET A 1 79.26 -24.82 -32.38
CA MET A 1 79.06 -26.07 -31.62
C MET A 1 78.02 -25.76 -30.55
N THR A 2 76.81 -26.30 -30.44
CA THR A 2 75.99 -27.36 -31.09
C THR A 2 74.59 -27.14 -30.46
N ASN A 3 73.63 -26.54 -31.16
CA ASN A 3 72.44 -27.11 -31.82
C ASN A 3 71.60 -28.20 -31.10
N ILE A 4 70.26 -28.00 -31.19
CA ILE A 4 69.05 -28.90 -31.20
C ILE A 4 67.96 -28.20 -30.34
N SER A 5 66.88 -27.54 -30.81
CA SER A 5 65.81 -27.73 -31.82
C SER A 5 64.48 -28.31 -31.29
N SER A 6 63.39 -27.57 -31.54
CA SER A 6 61.94 -27.96 -31.60
C SER A 6 61.21 -28.20 -30.26
N SER A 7 59.92 -27.92 -30.03
CA SER A 7 58.75 -27.76 -30.91
C SER A 7 57.57 -27.06 -30.20
N SER A 8 56.72 -26.40 -31.00
CA SER A 8 55.39 -25.89 -30.67
C SER A 8 54.35 -27.03 -30.48
N LEU A 9 53.44 -26.92 -29.50
CA LEU A 9 52.19 -27.71 -29.50
C LEU A 9 51.02 -26.93 -28.86
N GLY A 10 49.99 -26.71 -29.68
CA GLY A 10 48.72 -26.10 -29.31
C GLY A 10 47.89 -26.98 -28.36
N LYS A 11 47.10 -26.33 -27.51
CA LYS A 11 46.08 -26.99 -26.69
C LYS A 11 44.86 -27.30 -27.56
N SER A 12 44.69 -28.58 -27.87
CA SER A 12 43.52 -29.15 -28.56
C SER A 12 42.37 -29.45 -27.57
N PRO A 13 41.09 -29.37 -27.98
CA PRO A 13 39.91 -29.47 -27.13
C PRO A 13 39.45 -30.92 -26.98
N SER A 14 39.84 -31.61 -25.91
CA SER A 14 39.48 -33.03 -25.73
C SER A 14 39.04 -33.45 -24.32
N ARG A 15 39.00 -32.54 -23.34
CA ARG A 15 38.45 -32.84 -22.00
C ARG A 15 37.01 -32.40 -21.78
N GLU A 16 36.49 -31.48 -22.58
CA GLU A 16 35.14 -30.92 -22.43
C GLU A 16 34.04 -31.75 -23.12
N ARG A 17 34.43 -32.71 -23.99
CA ARG A 17 33.50 -33.66 -24.65
C ARG A 17 33.22 -34.93 -23.85
N ARG A 18 34.14 -35.39 -22.98
CA ARG A 18 33.95 -36.64 -22.19
C ARG A 18 32.97 -36.51 -21.01
N GLY A 19 32.68 -35.28 -20.56
CA GLY A 19 31.66 -35.03 -19.53
C GLY A 19 30.22 -35.07 -20.07
N ARG A 20 30.01 -34.62 -21.31
CA ARG A 20 28.67 -34.51 -21.93
C ARG A 20 28.09 -35.83 -22.44
N GLU A 21 28.88 -36.90 -22.55
CA GLU A 21 28.41 -38.22 -22.99
C GLU A 21 27.87 -39.08 -21.83
N ARG A 22 28.41 -38.94 -20.60
CA ARG A 22 27.96 -39.73 -19.44
C ARG A 22 26.63 -39.27 -18.84
N GLU A 23 26.23 -38.01 -19.06
CA GLU A 23 24.93 -37.49 -18.60
C GLU A 23 23.77 -37.83 -19.56
N ARG A 24 24.06 -38.08 -20.85
CA ARG A 24 23.03 -38.50 -21.82
C ARG A 24 22.62 -39.96 -21.68
N GLU A 25 23.51 -40.85 -21.22
CA GLU A 25 23.17 -42.27 -21.01
C GLU A 25 22.27 -42.52 -19.79
N ARG A 26 22.26 -41.61 -18.80
CA ARG A 26 21.41 -41.78 -17.60
C ARG A 26 19.95 -41.37 -17.84
N CYS A 27 19.66 -40.63 -18.91
CA CYS A 27 18.31 -40.16 -19.25
C CYS A 27 17.58 -41.02 -20.29
N GLN A 28 18.24 -42.03 -20.88
CA GLN A 28 17.64 -42.93 -21.88
C GLN A 28 17.23 -44.32 -21.34
N ARG A 29 17.50 -44.64 -20.07
CA ARG A 29 17.25 -45.98 -19.48
C ARG A 29 16.01 -46.08 -18.57
N GLY A 30 15.02 -45.20 -18.77
CA GLY A 30 13.82 -45.11 -17.90
C GLY A 30 12.47 -45.08 -18.63
N ARG A 31 12.38 -45.46 -19.90
CA ARG A 31 11.09 -45.61 -20.60
C ARG A 31 11.01 -46.89 -21.42
N SER A 32 9.99 -47.66 -21.08
CA SER A 32 9.33 -48.74 -21.83
C SER A 32 9.55 -50.13 -21.23
N ILE A 33 8.49 -50.71 -20.67
CA ILE A 33 7.92 -52.02 -21.10
C ILE A 33 6.49 -52.18 -20.52
N ARG A 34 5.55 -52.26 -21.48
CA ARG A 34 4.25 -52.96 -21.60
C ARG A 34 3.24 -53.14 -20.45
N LEU A 35 2.01 -52.78 -20.85
CA LEU A 35 0.68 -53.16 -20.38
C LEU A 35 0.45 -54.67 -20.18
N ARG A 36 -0.30 -55.00 -19.11
CA ARG A 36 -1.26 -56.12 -19.05
C ARG A 36 -2.45 -55.70 -18.16
N ALA A 37 -3.67 -55.90 -18.66
CA ALA A 37 -4.90 -55.94 -17.84
C ALA A 37 -5.08 -57.37 -17.28
N PRO A 38 -5.80 -57.57 -16.15
CA PRO A 38 -7.26 -57.69 -16.23
C PRO A 38 -8.09 -57.17 -15.03
N ALA A 39 -9.29 -56.67 -15.34
CA ALA A 39 -10.62 -56.86 -14.72
C ALA A 39 -10.90 -56.60 -13.19
N PRO A 40 -12.19 -56.42 -12.81
CA PRO A 40 -12.62 -55.38 -11.86
C PRO A 40 -13.06 -55.94 -10.49
N ASN A 41 -12.97 -55.10 -9.45
CA ASN A 41 -13.86 -54.99 -8.27
C ASN A 41 -13.10 -54.38 -7.09
N ALA A 42 -13.43 -53.14 -6.74
CA ALA A 42 -13.36 -52.66 -5.37
C ALA A 42 -14.14 -51.34 -5.26
N SER A 43 -15.22 -51.37 -4.49
CA SER A 43 -16.04 -50.25 -4.07
C SER A 43 -15.23 -49.20 -3.29
N PRO A 44 -15.59 -47.90 -3.38
CA PRO A 44 -14.94 -46.86 -2.59
C PRO A 44 -15.49 -46.81 -1.15
N PRO A 45 -14.66 -46.50 -0.13
CA PRO A 45 -15.12 -46.18 1.21
C PRO A 45 -15.70 -44.74 1.29
N PRO A 46 -16.56 -44.45 2.29
CA PRO A 46 -17.48 -43.32 2.25
C PRO A 46 -16.84 -41.98 2.63
N SER A 47 -17.33 -40.93 1.96
CA SER A 47 -17.12 -39.52 2.26
C SER A 47 -17.80 -39.13 3.58
N PHE A 48 -16.99 -38.77 4.59
CA PHE A 48 -17.46 -38.13 5.81
C PHE A 48 -17.52 -36.60 5.65
N PHE A 49 -18.57 -35.99 6.23
CA PHE A 49 -18.92 -34.57 6.34
C PHE A 49 -19.74 -33.93 5.20
N ALA A 50 -21.00 -34.39 5.08
CA ALA A 50 -22.11 -33.55 4.67
C ALA A 50 -22.85 -33.06 5.93
N PHE A 51 -22.99 -31.74 6.11
CA PHE A 51 -23.87 -31.17 7.14
C PHE A 51 -25.28 -30.95 6.55
N PRO A 52 -26.36 -31.36 7.23
CA PRO A 52 -27.71 -31.27 6.70
C PRO A 52 -28.29 -29.84 6.80
N SER A 53 -29.05 -29.48 5.77
CA SER A 53 -29.93 -28.32 5.72
C SER A 53 -31.02 -28.43 6.78
N ALA A 54 -31.04 -27.52 7.75
CA ALA A 54 -32.13 -27.42 8.71
C ALA A 54 -33.41 -26.90 8.02
N ALA A 55 -34.45 -27.73 8.03
CA ALA A 55 -35.80 -27.37 7.69
C ALA A 55 -36.35 -26.33 8.69
N ARG A 56 -37.13 -25.37 8.20
CA ARG A 56 -37.85 -24.42 9.06
C ARG A 56 -38.96 -25.16 9.82
N PRO A 57 -39.18 -24.88 11.11
CA PRO A 57 -40.34 -25.38 11.82
C PRO A 57 -41.63 -24.67 11.33
N PRO A 58 -42.79 -25.34 11.39
CA PRO A 58 -44.08 -24.71 11.12
C PRO A 58 -44.46 -23.72 12.24
N PRO A 59 -45.29 -22.70 11.95
CA PRO A 59 -45.73 -21.74 12.95
C PRO A 59 -46.71 -22.38 13.95
N ASP A 60 -46.53 -22.05 15.24
CA ASP A 60 -47.41 -22.39 16.36
C ASP A 60 -48.70 -21.53 16.32
N PRO A 61 -49.91 -22.11 16.44
CA PRO A 61 -51.16 -21.36 16.35
C PRO A 61 -51.57 -20.82 17.72
N ARG A 62 -50.99 -19.69 18.14
CA ARG A 62 -51.56 -18.81 19.20
C ARG A 62 -51.13 -17.37 18.96
N ASP A 63 -51.94 -16.64 18.23
CA ASP A 63 -52.12 -15.19 18.37
C ASP A 63 -53.48 -14.86 17.73
N GLU A 64 -54.53 -15.11 18.49
CA GLU A 64 -55.87 -14.61 18.24
C GLU A 64 -55.96 -13.12 18.57
N ALA A 65 -56.74 -12.42 17.73
CA ALA A 65 -57.49 -11.19 17.98
C ALA A 65 -56.80 -9.81 17.84
N ALA A 66 -57.03 -9.18 16.68
CA ALA A 66 -57.41 -7.76 16.57
C ALA A 66 -58.16 -7.50 15.23
N PRO A 67 -59.10 -6.54 15.17
CA PRO A 67 -60.32 -6.64 14.36
C PRO A 67 -60.19 -6.28 12.88
N GLU A 68 -61.10 -6.87 12.10
CA GLU A 68 -61.31 -6.68 10.66
C GLU A 68 -61.75 -5.25 10.30
N THR A 69 -61.15 -4.67 9.27
CA THR A 69 -61.64 -3.51 8.51
C THR A 69 -61.81 -3.90 7.04
N PRO A 70 -62.83 -3.38 6.33
CA PRO A 70 -63.37 -3.97 5.10
C PRO A 70 -62.46 -3.76 3.86
N PRO A 71 -62.66 -4.54 2.78
CA PRO A 71 -61.73 -4.54 1.65
C PRO A 71 -61.99 -3.33 0.74
N GLY A 72 -60.91 -2.63 0.39
CA GLY A 72 -60.92 -1.52 -0.56
C GLY A 72 -59.68 -1.59 -1.46
N ASP A 73 -59.93 -2.00 -2.69
CA ASP A 73 -59.27 -1.72 -3.97
C ASP A 73 -57.73 -1.66 -4.08
N ASP A 74 -57.26 -2.62 -4.88
CA ASP A 74 -55.96 -2.74 -5.51
C ASP A 74 -55.74 -1.62 -6.54
N ASP A 75 -54.85 -0.66 -6.25
CA ASP A 75 -53.90 -0.11 -7.22
C ASP A 75 -52.98 0.94 -6.56
N GLY A 76 -51.68 0.64 -6.50
CA GLY A 76 -50.72 1.59 -5.99
C GLY A 76 -49.36 0.95 -5.72
N ARG A 77 -48.51 0.93 -6.75
CA ARG A 77 -47.08 0.58 -6.66
C ARG A 77 -46.45 1.28 -5.45
N GLY A 78 -46.34 0.55 -4.36
CA GLY A 78 -45.58 0.94 -3.19
C GLY A 78 -44.13 1.18 -3.60
N ALA A 79 -43.76 2.45 -3.70
CA ALA A 79 -42.38 2.87 -3.77
C ALA A 79 -41.66 2.30 -2.56
N ARG A 80 -40.88 1.23 -2.77
CA ARG A 80 -39.92 0.74 -1.78
C ARG A 80 -39.02 1.92 -1.42
N SER A 81 -39.18 2.45 -0.21
CA SER A 81 -38.22 3.36 0.38
C SER A 81 -36.85 2.68 0.33
N PRO A 82 -35.80 3.30 -0.24
CA PRO A 82 -34.48 2.69 -0.24
C PRO A 82 -33.96 2.71 1.19
N SER A 83 -33.93 1.53 1.80
CA SER A 83 -33.38 1.28 3.13
C SER A 83 -31.89 1.65 3.20
N SER A 84 -31.47 2.02 4.42
CA SER A 84 -30.34 2.89 4.77
C SER A 84 -28.92 2.29 4.67
N ASP A 85 -28.62 1.44 3.70
CA ASP A 85 -27.30 0.83 3.49
C ASP A 85 -26.68 1.17 2.12
N ARG A 86 -26.85 2.40 1.68
CA ARG A 86 -26.25 2.88 0.43
C ARG A 86 -24.78 3.24 0.66
N ARG A 87 -23.88 2.43 0.11
CA ARG A 87 -22.43 2.68 0.07
C ARG A 87 -22.14 4.03 -0.58
N LEU A 88 -21.23 4.82 -0.02
CA LEU A 88 -20.87 6.15 -0.54
C LEU A 88 -20.02 6.01 -1.80
N ALA A 89 -20.58 6.39 -2.96
CA ALA A 89 -19.90 6.21 -4.25
C ALA A 89 -18.65 7.08 -4.39
N SER A 90 -18.69 8.33 -3.93
CA SER A 90 -17.52 9.22 -3.96
C SER A 90 -16.32 8.70 -3.17
N LEU A 91 -16.54 8.02 -2.04
CA LEU A 91 -15.47 7.42 -1.26
C LEU A 91 -14.81 6.23 -1.98
N ASP A 92 -15.60 5.44 -2.71
CA ASP A 92 -15.07 4.40 -3.56
C ASP A 92 -14.29 5.00 -4.74
N VAL A 93 -14.81 6.05 -5.39
CA VAL A 93 -14.08 6.75 -6.47
C VAL A 93 -12.77 7.35 -5.96
N PHE A 94 -12.76 7.96 -4.77
CA PHE A 94 -11.56 8.50 -4.14
C PHE A 94 -10.49 7.41 -3.90
N ARG A 95 -10.91 6.24 -3.42
CA ARG A 95 -10.02 5.08 -3.26
C ARG A 95 -9.50 4.56 -4.59
N GLY A 96 -10.36 4.47 -5.60
CA GLY A 96 -9.97 4.04 -6.94
C GLY A 96 -9.00 4.99 -7.59
N LEU A 97 -9.22 6.30 -7.45
CA LEU A 97 -8.29 7.35 -7.87
C LEU A 97 -6.94 7.17 -7.17
N THR A 98 -6.94 6.89 -5.87
CA THR A 98 -5.71 6.66 -5.09
C THR A 98 -4.94 5.44 -5.60
N VAL A 99 -5.63 4.34 -5.90
CA VAL A 99 -5.01 3.13 -6.47
C VAL A 99 -4.49 3.36 -7.89
N ALA A 100 -5.25 4.04 -8.74
CA ALA A 100 -4.81 4.39 -10.09
C ALA A 100 -3.60 5.31 -10.06
N LEU A 101 -3.59 6.29 -9.15
CA LEU A 101 -2.47 7.20 -8.96
C LEU A 101 -1.22 6.47 -8.47
N MET A 102 -1.37 5.52 -7.55
CA MET A 102 -0.29 4.68 -7.07
C MET A 102 0.38 3.90 -8.21
N ILE A 103 -0.40 3.19 -9.03
CA ILE A 103 0.11 2.47 -10.22
C ILE A 103 0.85 3.46 -11.15
N LEU A 104 0.25 4.63 -11.39
CA LEU A 104 0.86 5.66 -12.23
C LEU A 104 2.25 6.08 -11.73
N VAL A 105 2.39 6.35 -10.43
CA VAL A 105 3.64 6.90 -9.89
C VAL A 105 4.70 5.83 -9.64
N ASP A 106 4.30 4.60 -9.33
CA ASP A 106 5.22 3.48 -9.13
C ASP A 106 5.87 3.07 -10.46
N ASP A 107 5.08 3.01 -11.54
CA ASP A 107 5.55 2.48 -12.83
C ASP A 107 6.05 3.56 -13.80
N ALA A 108 5.43 4.76 -13.80
CA ALA A 108 5.86 5.87 -14.66
C ALA A 108 6.78 6.88 -13.95
N GLY A 109 6.96 6.76 -12.63
CA GLY A 109 7.78 7.66 -11.81
C GLY A 109 9.20 7.85 -12.36
N GLY A 110 9.88 6.76 -12.69
CA GLY A 110 11.25 6.81 -13.23
C GLY A 110 11.39 7.57 -14.56
N ALA A 111 10.32 7.71 -15.34
CA ALA A 111 10.33 8.44 -16.60
C ALA A 111 10.10 9.96 -16.43
N PHE A 112 9.41 10.35 -15.36
CA PHE A 112 8.94 11.72 -15.13
C PHE A 112 9.19 12.15 -13.67
N PRO A 113 10.24 12.95 -13.41
CA PRO A 113 10.60 13.35 -12.05
C PRO A 113 9.48 14.02 -11.23
N ALA A 114 8.59 14.78 -11.88
CA ALA A 114 7.47 15.45 -11.21
C ALA A 114 6.42 14.50 -10.62
N ILE A 115 6.35 13.26 -11.13
CA ILE A 115 5.44 12.22 -10.63
C ILE A 115 6.19 11.12 -9.86
N ASN A 116 7.50 11.26 -9.66
CA ASN A 116 8.31 10.35 -8.82
C ASN A 116 8.46 10.95 -7.42
N HIS A 117 8.74 10.13 -6.40
CA HIS A 117 8.97 10.61 -5.02
C HIS A 117 10.11 11.64 -4.95
N SER A 118 9.91 12.66 -4.12
CA SER A 118 10.99 13.54 -3.66
C SER A 118 12.09 12.72 -2.96
N PRO A 119 13.40 13.01 -3.17
CA PRO A 119 14.47 12.24 -2.54
C PRO A 119 14.49 12.33 -1.01
N TRP A 120 14.15 13.50 -0.45
CA TRP A 120 14.11 13.71 1.00
C TRP A 120 13.17 14.84 1.41
N PHE A 121 13.54 16.09 1.11
CA PHE A 121 12.71 17.27 1.31
C PHE A 121 11.93 17.62 0.04
N GLY A 122 10.77 18.24 0.25
CA GLY A 122 9.81 18.58 -0.78
C GLY A 122 8.66 17.57 -0.86
N VAL A 123 7.79 17.81 -1.83
CA VAL A 123 6.64 16.96 -2.10
C VAL A 123 6.39 16.92 -3.61
N THR A 124 6.13 15.73 -4.14
CA THR A 124 5.73 15.51 -5.53
C THR A 124 4.41 14.73 -5.58
N LEU A 125 3.88 14.46 -6.77
CA LEU A 125 2.58 13.78 -6.92
C LEU A 125 2.54 12.42 -6.21
N ALA A 126 3.62 11.65 -6.29
CA ALA A 126 3.72 10.34 -5.65
C ALA A 126 3.60 10.38 -4.12
N ASP A 127 3.98 11.50 -3.52
CA ASP A 127 3.99 11.66 -2.07
C ASP A 127 2.56 11.81 -1.51
N PHE A 128 1.55 12.09 -2.32
CA PHE A 128 0.15 12.20 -1.87
C PHE A 128 -0.60 10.85 -1.75
N VAL A 129 -0.11 9.80 -2.40
CA VAL A 129 -0.80 8.50 -2.50
C VAL A 129 -1.08 7.89 -1.13
N MET A 130 -0.06 7.81 -0.28
CA MET A 130 -0.16 7.15 1.01
C MET A 130 -1.04 7.94 2.01
N PRO A 131 -0.91 9.29 2.13
CA PRO A 131 -1.89 10.11 2.85
C PRO A 131 -3.33 9.93 2.38
N PHE A 132 -3.59 9.79 1.07
CA PHE A 132 -4.95 9.55 0.57
C PHE A 132 -5.52 8.23 1.08
N PHE A 133 -4.72 7.15 1.11
CA PHE A 133 -5.16 5.88 1.70
C PHE A 133 -5.50 6.01 3.19
N LEU A 134 -4.62 6.62 3.98
CA LEU A 134 -4.82 6.83 5.42
C LEU A 134 -6.07 7.67 5.69
N PHE A 135 -6.22 8.77 4.97
CA PHE A 135 -7.38 9.65 5.07
C PHE A 135 -8.68 8.90 4.72
N GLY A 136 -8.72 8.16 3.61
CA GLY A 136 -9.89 7.38 3.20
C GLY A 136 -10.25 6.25 4.17
N VAL A 137 -9.25 5.65 4.83
CA VAL A 137 -9.46 4.70 5.93
C VAL A 137 -10.12 5.40 7.12
N GLY A 138 -9.62 6.57 7.52
CA GLY A 138 -10.24 7.42 8.53
C GLY A 138 -11.72 7.71 8.25
N VAL A 139 -12.03 8.21 7.05
CA VAL A 139 -13.42 8.49 6.62
C VAL A 139 -14.31 7.26 6.83
N SER A 140 -13.79 6.07 6.50
CA SER A 140 -14.54 4.82 6.59
C SER A 140 -14.80 4.37 8.02
N VAL A 141 -13.88 4.65 8.96
CA VAL A 141 -14.09 4.36 10.39
C VAL A 141 -15.33 5.09 10.88
N GLY A 142 -15.49 6.38 10.55
CA GLY A 142 -16.66 7.17 10.93
C GLY A 142 -17.98 6.64 10.35
N LEU A 143 -17.96 6.01 9.17
CA LEU A 143 -19.15 5.41 8.55
C LEU A 143 -19.49 4.04 9.14
N VAL A 144 -18.48 3.23 9.43
CA VAL A 144 -18.65 1.85 9.94
C VAL A 144 -19.18 1.86 11.36
N PHE A 145 -18.69 2.78 12.21
CA PHE A 145 -19.05 2.82 13.62
C PHE A 145 -20.15 3.83 13.97
N LYS A 146 -20.89 4.34 12.98
CA LYS A 146 -22.04 5.25 13.19
C LYS A 146 -23.08 4.73 14.20
N LYS A 147 -23.20 3.40 14.33
CA LYS A 147 -24.06 2.71 15.30
C LYS A 147 -23.34 1.47 15.82
N ILE A 148 -22.95 1.49 17.09
CA ILE A 148 -22.28 0.37 17.76
C ILE A 148 -23.29 -0.31 18.67
N SER A 149 -23.64 -1.56 18.38
CA SER A 149 -24.50 -2.37 19.26
C SER A 149 -23.75 -2.97 20.44
N SER A 150 -22.48 -3.37 20.26
CA SER A 150 -21.64 -3.96 21.30
C SER A 150 -20.17 -3.54 21.12
N LYS A 151 -19.64 -2.78 22.08
CA LYS A 151 -18.25 -2.29 22.07
C LYS A 151 -17.22 -3.44 22.08
N PRO A 152 -17.36 -4.51 22.89
CA PRO A 152 -16.41 -5.64 22.87
C PRO A 152 -16.39 -6.38 21.53
N LEU A 153 -17.57 -6.63 20.94
CA LEU A 153 -17.65 -7.32 19.65
C LEU A 153 -17.04 -6.48 18.52
N ALA A 154 -17.31 -5.16 18.52
CA ALA A 154 -16.70 -4.22 17.58
C ALA A 154 -15.16 -4.21 17.73
N THR A 155 -14.66 -4.14 18.96
CA THR A 155 -13.23 -4.16 19.28
C THR A 155 -12.56 -5.44 18.78
N ARG A 156 -13.18 -6.61 18.99
CA ARG A 156 -12.67 -7.90 18.47
C ARG A 156 -12.55 -7.88 16.94
N LYS A 157 -13.53 -7.34 16.23
CA LYS A 157 -13.49 -7.19 14.76
C LYS A 157 -12.35 -6.27 14.32
N VAL A 158 -12.16 -5.15 15.00
CA VAL A 158 -11.05 -4.20 14.75
C VAL A 158 -9.69 -4.89 14.94
N ILE A 159 -9.50 -5.61 16.05
CA ILE A 159 -8.24 -6.32 16.32
C ILE A 159 -7.94 -7.36 15.24
N ILE A 160 -8.91 -8.22 14.92
CA ILE A 160 -8.73 -9.27 13.89
C ILE A 160 -8.37 -8.65 12.54
N ARG A 161 -9.07 -7.59 12.13
CA ARG A 161 -8.80 -6.90 10.88
C ARG A 161 -7.43 -6.22 10.86
N THR A 162 -7.03 -5.61 11.98
CA THR A 162 -5.71 -4.98 12.15
C THR A 162 -4.61 -6.03 12.00
N LEU A 163 -4.73 -7.17 12.68
CA LEU A 163 -3.77 -8.28 12.58
C LEU A 163 -3.69 -8.85 11.16
N LYS A 164 -4.83 -9.07 10.50
CA LYS A 164 -4.84 -9.55 9.11
C LYS A 164 -4.17 -8.58 8.14
N LEU A 165 -4.44 -7.27 8.28
CA LEU A 165 -3.80 -6.25 7.46
C LEU A 165 -2.29 -6.19 7.69
N PHE A 166 -1.87 -6.28 8.95
CA PHE A 166 -0.46 -6.28 9.33
C PHE A 166 0.27 -7.51 8.77
N LEU A 167 -0.29 -8.71 8.96
CA LEU A 167 0.26 -9.96 8.44
C LEU A 167 0.29 -10.00 6.91
N LEU A 168 -0.74 -9.49 6.24
CA LEU A 168 -0.73 -9.33 4.78
C LEU A 168 0.40 -8.38 4.34
N GLY A 169 0.62 -7.29 5.08
CA GLY A 169 1.76 -6.38 4.86
C GLY A 169 3.11 -7.09 4.94
N LEU A 170 3.32 -7.87 6.01
CA LEU A 170 4.55 -8.66 6.16
C LEU A 170 4.73 -9.68 5.04
N LEU A 171 3.66 -10.33 4.57
CA LEU A 171 3.74 -11.28 3.46
C LEU A 171 4.14 -10.61 2.15
N LEU A 172 3.54 -9.45 1.84
CA LEU A 172 3.78 -8.73 0.58
C LEU A 172 5.15 -8.06 0.55
N GLN A 173 5.61 -7.51 1.68
CA GLN A 173 6.84 -6.72 1.76
C GLN A 173 8.04 -7.51 2.28
N GLY A 174 7.81 -8.63 2.97
CA GLY A 174 8.84 -9.45 3.60
C GLY A 174 9.73 -10.24 2.64
N GLY A 175 9.70 -9.90 1.34
CA GLY A 175 10.54 -10.53 0.33
C GLY A 175 10.10 -11.95 -0.04
N TYR A 176 8.88 -12.39 0.26
CA TYR A 176 8.40 -13.71 -0.19
C TYR A 176 8.30 -13.78 -1.71
N PHE A 177 7.87 -12.68 -2.32
CA PHE A 177 7.81 -12.50 -3.77
C PHE A 177 9.11 -11.87 -4.27
N HIS A 178 9.84 -12.60 -5.11
CA HIS A 178 11.10 -12.14 -5.67
C HIS A 178 10.94 -11.83 -7.16
N GLY A 179 11.61 -10.78 -7.63
CA GLY A 179 11.70 -10.45 -9.05
C GLY A 179 12.62 -11.41 -9.81
N ARG A 180 12.63 -11.30 -11.15
CA ARG A 180 13.37 -12.16 -12.09
C ARG A 180 14.85 -12.45 -11.73
N ASN A 181 15.51 -11.52 -11.04
CA ASN A 181 16.95 -11.60 -10.76
C ASN A 181 17.29 -12.34 -9.44
N GLN A 182 16.30 -12.81 -8.69
CA GLN A 182 16.49 -13.47 -7.39
C GLN A 182 15.64 -14.76 -7.32
N LEU A 183 16.19 -15.88 -7.80
CA LEU A 183 15.53 -17.19 -7.79
C LEU A 183 15.66 -17.93 -6.44
N THR A 184 16.12 -17.25 -5.39
CA THR A 184 16.22 -17.82 -4.04
C THR A 184 14.83 -18.00 -3.45
N TYR A 185 14.41 -19.25 -3.29
CA TYR A 185 13.17 -19.58 -2.60
C TYR A 185 13.34 -19.46 -1.08
N GLY A 186 12.47 -18.68 -0.43
CA GLY A 186 12.45 -18.51 1.03
C GLY A 186 12.59 -17.05 1.46
N VAL A 187 12.28 -16.77 2.72
CA VAL A 187 12.42 -15.43 3.33
C VAL A 187 13.53 -15.49 4.38
N ASP A 188 14.53 -14.62 4.26
CA ASP A 188 15.50 -14.41 5.34
C ASP A 188 14.81 -13.67 6.49
N VAL A 189 14.35 -14.43 7.48
CA VAL A 189 13.65 -13.89 8.66
C VAL A 189 14.53 -12.90 9.42
N GLY A 190 15.86 -13.03 9.36
CA GLY A 190 16.80 -12.08 9.97
C GLY A 190 16.89 -10.74 9.24
N LYS A 191 16.36 -10.63 8.01
CA LYS A 191 16.38 -9.42 7.17
C LYS A 191 14.98 -8.99 6.69
N ILE A 192 13.93 -9.59 7.24
CA ILE A 192 12.57 -9.25 6.85
C ILE A 192 12.25 -7.80 7.24
N ARG A 193 11.65 -7.03 6.33
CA ARG A 193 11.22 -5.66 6.64
C ARG A 193 9.92 -5.69 7.46
N TRP A 194 9.97 -5.22 8.71
CA TRP A 194 8.81 -5.28 9.62
C TRP A 194 7.73 -4.25 9.29
N LEU A 195 8.14 -3.04 8.88
CA LEU A 195 7.25 -1.89 8.74
C LEU A 195 7.08 -1.47 7.27
N GLY A 196 5.85 -1.15 6.91
CA GLY A 196 5.43 -0.83 5.56
C GLY A 196 4.10 -0.09 5.49
N VAL A 197 3.66 0.15 4.26
CA VAL A 197 2.44 0.91 3.98
C VAL A 197 1.20 0.27 4.62
N LEU A 198 1.03 -1.05 4.50
CA LEU A 198 -0.11 -1.76 5.09
C LEU A 198 -0.08 -1.76 6.62
N GLN A 199 1.11 -1.90 7.21
CA GLN A 199 1.32 -1.85 8.65
C GLN A 199 0.94 -0.47 9.18
N ARG A 200 1.33 0.61 8.50
CA ARG A 200 0.91 1.97 8.85
C ARG A 200 -0.57 2.19 8.76
N ILE A 201 -1.19 1.74 7.67
CA ILE A 201 -2.64 1.76 7.53
C ILE A 201 -3.32 1.01 8.68
N SER A 202 -2.76 -0.15 9.08
CA SER A 202 -3.30 -0.94 10.18
C SER A 202 -3.19 -0.23 11.54
N ILE A 203 -2.07 0.45 11.82
CA ILE A 203 -1.86 1.22 13.06
C ILE A 203 -2.84 2.40 13.11
N GLY A 204 -2.93 3.17 12.02
CA GLY A 204 -3.86 4.30 11.93
C GLY A 204 -5.33 3.85 12.05
N TYR A 205 -5.70 2.74 11.38
CA TYR A 205 -7.03 2.13 11.49
C TYR A 205 -7.35 1.71 12.91
N PHE A 206 -6.41 1.05 13.59
CA PHE A 206 -6.57 0.57 14.96
C PHE A 206 -6.79 1.73 15.93
N LEU A 207 -5.90 2.72 15.91
CA LEU A 207 -5.98 3.88 16.83
C LEU A 207 -7.27 4.68 16.61
N ALA A 208 -7.62 4.98 15.35
CA ALA A 208 -8.86 5.68 15.03
C ALA A 208 -10.10 4.87 15.46
N SER A 209 -10.15 3.57 15.16
CA SER A 209 -11.31 2.73 15.49
C SER A 209 -11.49 2.52 17.00
N ILE A 210 -10.41 2.30 17.75
CA ILE A 210 -10.48 2.16 19.21
C ILE A 210 -10.94 3.49 19.84
N SER A 211 -10.45 4.62 19.35
CA SER A 211 -10.91 5.93 19.81
C SER A 211 -12.40 6.16 19.52
N GLU A 212 -12.89 5.75 18.35
CA GLU A 212 -14.30 5.88 17.95
C GLU A 212 -15.21 5.02 18.83
N ILE A 213 -14.79 3.78 19.12
CA ILE A 213 -15.60 2.84 19.91
C ILE A 213 -15.67 3.24 21.39
N TRP A 214 -14.54 3.64 21.97
CA TRP A 214 -14.43 3.78 23.43
C TRP A 214 -14.53 5.22 23.91
N LEU A 215 -14.04 6.18 23.14
CA LEU A 215 -13.82 7.55 23.60
C LEU A 215 -14.86 8.56 23.10
N VAL A 216 -15.75 8.18 22.18
CA VAL A 216 -16.84 9.04 21.72
C VAL A 216 -17.95 9.09 22.76
N SER A 217 -18.39 10.31 23.08
CA SER A 217 -19.48 10.55 24.04
C SER A 217 -20.86 10.33 23.40
N ASN A 218 -21.83 9.91 24.21
CA ASN A 218 -23.22 9.66 23.79
C ASN A 218 -24.06 10.96 23.69
N ILE A 219 -23.50 12.01 23.10
CA ILE A 219 -24.17 13.31 22.94
C ILE A 219 -24.93 13.34 21.59
N SER A 220 -26.15 13.90 21.56
CA SER A 220 -26.87 14.20 20.31
C SER A 220 -26.25 15.40 19.60
N VAL A 221 -26.17 15.34 18.27
CA VAL A 221 -25.53 16.40 17.48
C VAL A 221 -26.62 17.30 16.91
N ASP A 222 -27.01 18.32 17.69
CA ASP A 222 -28.06 19.28 17.31
C ASP A 222 -27.47 20.65 16.91
N SER A 223 -26.19 20.90 17.23
CA SER A 223 -25.46 22.12 16.90
C SER A 223 -23.98 21.84 16.60
N THR A 224 -23.28 22.82 16.02
CA THR A 224 -21.83 22.75 15.78
C THR A 224 -21.03 22.60 17.08
N LEU A 225 -21.46 23.26 18.17
CA LEU A 225 -20.83 23.12 19.47
C LEU A 225 -21.03 21.70 20.05
N ALA A 226 -22.21 21.11 19.86
CA ALA A 226 -22.48 19.72 20.26
C ALA A 226 -21.62 18.74 19.45
N PHE A 227 -21.39 19.00 18.16
CA PHE A 227 -20.46 18.22 17.33
C PHE A 227 -19.02 18.28 17.88
N LEU A 228 -18.51 19.47 18.17
CA LEU A 228 -17.17 19.65 18.74
C LEU A 228 -17.05 18.95 20.10
N ARG A 229 -18.03 19.14 21.00
CA ARG A 229 -18.06 18.48 22.30
C ARG A 229 -18.18 16.96 22.21
N LYS A 230 -18.80 16.43 21.14
CA LYS A 230 -18.88 14.99 20.93
C LYS A 230 -17.54 14.37 20.59
N TYR A 231 -16.75 15.05 19.75
CA TYR A 231 -15.53 14.52 19.15
C TYR A 231 -14.22 15.14 19.66
N TYR A 232 -14.26 16.02 20.67
CA TYR A 232 -13.05 16.71 21.16
C TYR A 232 -11.96 15.75 21.63
N ILE A 233 -12.30 14.62 22.25
CA ILE A 233 -11.30 13.65 22.74
C ILE A 233 -10.44 13.12 21.59
N GLN A 234 -11.02 12.90 20.41
CA GLN A 234 -10.26 12.44 19.25
C GLN A 234 -9.29 13.51 18.73
N TRP A 235 -9.72 14.78 18.73
CA TRP A 235 -8.83 15.89 18.43
C TRP A 235 -7.71 16.03 19.46
N THR A 236 -8.01 15.88 20.75
CA THR A 236 -7.01 15.85 21.82
C THR A 236 -6.00 14.72 21.61
N MET A 237 -6.46 13.51 21.24
CA MET A 237 -5.58 12.39 20.92
C MET A 237 -4.69 12.68 19.70
N ALA A 238 -5.24 13.26 18.64
CA ALA A 238 -4.46 13.64 17.46
C ALA A 238 -3.39 14.71 17.79
N ILE A 239 -3.74 15.71 18.62
CA ILE A 239 -2.82 16.73 19.10
C ILE A 239 -1.74 16.11 20.00
N LEU A 240 -2.11 15.19 20.90
CA LEU A 240 -1.17 14.49 21.78
C LEU A 240 -0.19 13.62 20.99
N LEU A 241 -0.66 12.90 19.96
CA LEU A 241 0.20 12.13 19.06
C LEU A 241 1.19 13.03 18.31
N CYS A 242 0.72 14.18 17.81
CA CYS A 242 1.57 15.17 17.15
C CYS A 242 2.60 15.77 18.13
N ALA A 243 2.18 16.12 19.35
CA ALA A 243 3.07 16.66 20.38
C ALA A 243 4.11 15.63 20.83
N LEU A 244 3.71 14.36 21.00
CA LEU A 244 4.63 13.25 21.31
C LEU A 244 5.66 13.07 20.19
N TYR A 245 5.21 13.04 18.94
CA TYR A 245 6.08 12.96 17.78
C TYR A 245 7.08 14.12 17.76
N MET A 246 6.62 15.36 17.92
CA MET A 246 7.47 16.55 17.92
C MET A 246 8.47 16.53 19.07
N GLY A 247 8.02 16.15 20.26
CA GLY A 247 8.86 15.99 21.45
C GLY A 247 9.97 14.96 21.23
N MET A 248 9.68 13.84 20.56
CA MET A 248 10.68 12.84 20.22
C MET A 248 11.62 13.31 19.10
N VAL A 249 11.09 13.92 18.04
CA VAL A 249 11.90 14.35 16.90
C VAL A 249 12.93 15.41 17.26
N TYR A 250 12.52 16.41 18.05
CA TYR A 250 13.40 17.50 18.46
C TYR A 250 14.12 17.24 19.78
N GLY A 251 13.54 16.40 20.65
CA GLY A 251 14.06 16.15 21.98
C GLY A 251 15.07 15.01 22.07
N LEU A 252 15.10 14.04 21.16
CA LEU A 252 16.03 12.89 21.25
C LEU A 252 17.45 13.25 20.78
N TYR A 253 18.45 12.80 21.53
CA TYR A 253 19.85 12.86 21.13
C TYR A 253 20.21 11.67 20.26
N ILE A 254 20.90 11.94 19.15
CA ILE A 254 21.26 10.93 18.16
C ILE A 254 22.77 10.71 18.26
N PRO A 255 23.22 9.57 18.82
CA PRO A 255 24.63 9.23 18.89
C PRO A 255 25.16 8.81 17.51
N ASP A 256 26.48 8.72 17.41
CA ASP A 256 27.14 8.08 16.27
C ASP A 256 26.77 6.60 16.22
N TRP A 257 26.77 6.04 15.02
CA TRP A 257 26.44 4.64 14.81
C TRP A 257 27.20 4.09 13.59
N GLU A 258 27.27 2.77 13.50
CA GLU A 258 28.05 2.05 12.48
C GLU A 258 27.14 1.06 11.78
N TYR A 259 27.33 0.85 10.48
CA TYR A 259 26.56 -0.12 9.71
C TYR A 259 27.41 -0.84 8.67
N GLN A 260 26.96 -2.02 8.24
CA GLN A 260 27.64 -2.79 7.20
C GLN A 260 27.11 -2.39 5.82
N ALA A 261 27.95 -1.69 5.04
CA ALA A 261 27.66 -1.41 3.65
C ALA A 261 28.10 -2.59 2.77
N VAL A 262 27.19 -3.06 1.90
CA VAL A 262 27.52 -4.05 0.87
C VAL A 262 28.02 -3.30 -0.36
N GLY A 263 29.32 -3.42 -0.66
CA GLY A 263 29.93 -2.79 -1.83
C GLY A 263 29.39 -3.37 -3.15
N MET A 264 29.07 -2.51 -4.12
CA MET A 264 28.63 -2.90 -5.47
C MET A 264 29.81 -3.23 -6.41
N SER A 265 30.90 -3.84 -5.91
CA SER A 265 31.95 -4.39 -6.78
C SER A 265 31.69 -5.88 -7.01
N PHE A 266 31.35 -6.24 -8.24
CA PHE A 266 30.98 -7.60 -8.70
C PHE A 266 32.07 -8.68 -8.50
N SER A 267 33.21 -8.36 -7.88
CA SER A 267 34.37 -9.26 -7.74
C SER A 267 34.79 -9.58 -6.31
N SER A 268 34.14 -9.02 -5.27
CA SER A 268 34.41 -9.42 -3.88
C SER A 268 33.25 -9.05 -2.97
N ASN A 269 32.67 -10.05 -2.29
CA ASN A 269 31.78 -9.85 -1.13
C ASN A 269 32.58 -9.25 0.05
N GLN A 270 33.07 -8.02 -0.08
CA GLN A 270 33.63 -7.26 1.04
C GLN A 270 32.53 -6.36 1.60
N SER A 271 32.04 -6.71 2.79
CA SER A 271 31.27 -5.81 3.62
C SER A 271 32.24 -4.81 4.25
N SER A 272 32.10 -3.53 3.91
CA SER A 272 32.85 -2.46 4.56
C SER A 272 32.01 -1.92 5.72
N LEU A 273 32.56 -1.95 6.93
CA LEU A 273 31.97 -1.25 8.06
C LEU A 273 32.09 0.26 7.82
N GLN A 274 30.98 0.98 7.89
CA GLN A 274 30.95 2.43 7.71
C GLN A 274 30.42 3.12 8.95
N ASN A 275 31.09 4.20 9.35
CA ASN A 275 30.73 4.99 10.52
C ASN A 275 29.96 6.24 10.11
N VAL A 276 28.89 6.53 10.83
CA VAL A 276 28.03 7.70 10.64
C VAL A 276 28.13 8.58 11.88
N TYR A 277 28.65 9.79 11.68
CA TYR A 277 28.83 10.77 12.74
C TYR A 277 27.62 11.72 12.79
N CYS A 278 26.91 11.74 13.92
CA CYS A 278 25.68 12.51 14.10
C CYS A 278 25.80 13.55 15.23
N LYS A 279 26.05 13.10 16.47
CA LYS A 279 26.13 13.90 17.72
C LYS A 279 25.19 15.13 17.77
N THR A 280 23.93 14.95 17.41
CA THR A 280 22.99 16.08 17.20
C THR A 280 21.62 15.82 17.83
N ARG A 281 20.83 16.89 17.99
CA ARG A 281 19.41 16.89 18.40
C ARG A 281 18.59 17.67 17.39
N GLY A 282 17.38 17.21 17.11
CA GLY A 282 16.43 17.92 16.25
C GLY A 282 16.84 18.07 14.78
N SER A 283 17.86 17.34 14.32
CA SER A 283 18.17 17.28 12.90
C SER A 283 17.11 16.49 12.15
N LEU A 284 16.65 17.06 11.03
CA LEU A 284 15.74 16.44 10.05
C LEU A 284 16.49 15.94 8.82
N GLU A 285 17.81 16.09 8.79
CA GLU A 285 18.65 15.66 7.67
C GLU A 285 18.90 14.14 7.72
N PRO A 286 19.14 13.50 6.56
CA PRO A 286 19.54 12.11 6.53
C PRO A 286 21.02 11.97 6.91
N PRO A 287 21.43 10.86 7.53
CA PRO A 287 20.61 9.83 8.19
C PRO A 287 20.41 10.14 9.69
N CYS A 288 20.93 11.28 10.16
CA CYS A 288 21.07 11.66 11.55
C CYS A 288 19.80 12.35 12.09
N ASN A 289 18.68 11.63 12.06
CA ASN A 289 17.41 12.10 12.59
C ASN A 289 16.81 11.09 13.59
N ALA A 290 15.93 11.59 14.45
CA ALA A 290 15.32 10.81 15.52
C ALA A 290 14.42 9.68 15.01
N VAL A 291 13.75 9.86 13.86
CA VAL A 291 12.89 8.83 13.25
C VAL A 291 13.72 7.60 12.91
N GLY A 292 14.81 7.78 12.16
CA GLY A 292 15.73 6.69 11.82
C GLY A 292 16.40 6.07 13.05
N PHE A 293 16.71 6.87 14.08
CA PHE A 293 17.27 6.35 15.33
C PHE A 293 16.30 5.43 16.07
N VAL A 294 15.04 5.86 16.25
CA VAL A 294 14.00 5.04 16.90
C VAL A 294 13.77 3.75 16.13
N ASP A 295 13.75 3.81 14.80
CA ASP A 295 13.56 2.63 13.97
C ASP A 295 14.73 1.65 14.07
N ARG A 296 15.98 2.13 14.05
CA ARG A 296 17.18 1.30 14.29
C ARG A 296 17.13 0.64 15.67
N TYR A 297 16.74 1.39 16.70
CA TYR A 297 16.69 0.89 18.07
C TYR A 297 15.60 -0.16 18.30
N LEU A 298 14.38 0.08 17.78
CA LEU A 298 13.23 -0.80 18.01
C LEU A 298 13.16 -1.98 17.03
N LEU A 299 13.46 -1.74 15.75
CA LEU A 299 13.32 -2.75 14.70
C LEU A 299 14.62 -3.49 14.42
N GLY A 300 15.78 -2.86 14.66
CA GLY A 300 17.08 -3.37 14.25
C GLY A 300 17.41 -3.04 12.79
N GLU A 301 18.69 -2.80 12.50
CA GLU A 301 19.16 -2.34 11.18
C GLU A 301 18.87 -3.31 10.03
N ASN A 302 18.93 -4.62 10.29
CA ASN A 302 18.68 -5.65 9.29
C ASN A 302 17.23 -5.66 8.80
N HIS A 303 16.32 -5.10 9.59
CA HIS A 303 14.89 -5.08 9.30
C HIS A 303 14.41 -3.75 8.73
N LEU A 304 15.33 -2.80 8.51
CA LEU A 304 15.05 -1.55 7.83
C LEU A 304 15.11 -1.72 6.32
N TYR A 305 14.53 -0.75 5.61
CA TYR A 305 14.62 -0.70 4.16
C TYR A 305 16.07 -0.41 3.71
N GLN A 306 16.64 -1.34 2.94
CA GLN A 306 18.05 -1.33 2.54
C GLN A 306 18.34 -0.41 1.33
N ARG A 307 17.31 0.18 0.72
CA ARG A 307 17.45 1.03 -0.47
C ARG A 307 16.83 2.40 -0.21
N PRO A 308 17.39 3.20 0.71
CA PRO A 308 16.77 4.43 1.20
C PRO A 308 16.49 5.43 0.07
N VAL A 309 15.41 6.20 0.20
CA VAL A 309 14.98 7.17 -0.82
C VAL A 309 15.99 8.30 -0.99
N TYR A 310 16.67 8.72 0.08
CA TYR A 310 17.71 9.76 0.01
C TYR A 310 18.93 9.35 -0.82
N ARG A 311 19.10 8.07 -1.18
CA ARG A 311 20.15 7.67 -2.13
C ARG A 311 19.98 8.32 -3.50
N ARG A 312 18.79 8.85 -3.79
CA ARG A 312 18.46 9.63 -4.99
C ARG A 312 18.83 11.12 -4.85
N SER A 313 19.33 11.56 -3.70
CA SER A 313 19.74 12.95 -3.48
C SER A 313 20.98 13.31 -4.31
N LYS A 314 21.25 14.61 -4.47
CA LYS A 314 22.38 15.11 -5.26
C LYS A 314 23.72 14.66 -4.69
N GLU A 315 23.80 14.47 -3.39
CA GLU A 315 24.99 14.01 -2.67
C GLU A 315 25.27 12.51 -2.91
N CYS A 316 24.22 11.74 -3.22
CA CYS A 316 24.25 10.28 -3.28
C CYS A 316 24.02 9.69 -4.68
N SER A 317 23.70 10.51 -5.69
CA SER A 317 23.46 10.02 -7.06
C SER A 317 23.88 11.03 -8.11
N VAL A 318 24.72 10.59 -9.05
CA VAL A 318 25.05 11.35 -10.27
C VAL A 318 23.80 11.59 -11.14
N ASN A 319 22.79 10.73 -11.03
CA ASN A 319 21.55 10.82 -11.79
C ASN A 319 20.42 11.51 -11.00
N SER A 320 20.71 12.19 -9.88
CA SER A 320 19.69 12.85 -9.06
C SER A 320 18.72 13.68 -9.92
N PRO A 321 17.40 13.56 -9.74
CA PRO A 321 16.71 12.95 -8.60
C PRO A 321 16.45 11.45 -8.76
N ASP A 322 17.09 10.74 -9.68
CA ASP A 322 16.94 9.29 -9.86
C ASP A 322 18.12 8.52 -9.25
N TYR A 323 17.95 7.19 -9.11
CA TYR A 323 19.03 6.32 -8.67
C TYR A 323 20.18 6.30 -9.70
N GLY A 324 21.39 6.32 -9.19
CA GLY A 324 22.59 6.32 -10.02
C GLY A 324 23.81 5.84 -9.25
N PRO A 325 24.99 5.85 -9.90
CA PRO A 325 26.26 5.63 -9.22
C PRO A 325 26.51 6.75 -8.21
N LEU A 326 27.26 6.42 -7.15
CA LEU A 326 27.71 7.39 -6.14
C LEU A 326 28.67 8.41 -6.78
N PRO A 327 28.49 9.72 -6.52
CA PRO A 327 29.48 10.73 -6.91
C PRO A 327 30.87 10.48 -6.28
N PRO A 328 31.98 10.97 -6.87
CA PRO A 328 33.35 10.69 -6.42
C PRO A 328 33.67 11.09 -4.96
N ASN A 329 32.83 11.93 -4.34
CA ASN A 329 32.96 12.41 -2.96
C ASN A 329 31.65 12.21 -2.17
N SER A 330 30.88 11.18 -2.50
CA SER A 330 29.62 10.90 -1.80
C SER A 330 29.87 10.60 -0.32
N PRO A 331 29.07 11.14 0.60
CA PRO A 331 29.21 10.81 2.00
C PRO A 331 28.89 9.33 2.27
N GLY A 332 29.60 8.73 3.24
CA GLY A 332 29.44 7.31 3.56
C GLY A 332 28.01 6.93 3.94
N TRP A 333 27.23 7.85 4.52
CA TRP A 333 25.83 7.58 4.87
C TRP A 333 24.89 7.37 3.67
N CYS A 334 25.30 7.62 2.43
CA CYS A 334 24.44 7.41 1.25
C CYS A 334 23.92 5.98 1.08
N LEU A 335 24.57 4.99 1.70
CA LEU A 335 24.16 3.58 1.68
C LEU A 335 23.53 3.11 3.00
N ALA A 336 23.37 4.00 3.97
CA ALA A 336 22.81 3.65 5.27
C ALA A 336 21.36 3.17 5.13
N PRO A 337 20.92 2.12 5.83
CA PRO A 337 19.53 1.70 5.79
C PRO A 337 18.62 2.73 6.48
N PHE A 338 17.43 2.94 5.94
CA PHE A 338 16.43 3.86 6.52
C PHE A 338 15.03 3.44 6.11
N ASP A 339 14.12 3.30 7.07
CA ASP A 339 12.73 2.92 6.81
C ASP A 339 11.81 4.16 6.76
N PRO A 340 11.32 4.58 5.58
CA PRO A 340 10.35 5.68 5.48
C PRO A 340 9.00 5.32 6.09
N GLU A 341 8.75 4.02 6.30
CA GLU A 341 7.51 3.47 6.83
C GLU A 341 7.62 3.01 8.31
N GLY A 342 8.68 3.40 9.02
CA GLY A 342 8.96 3.05 10.42
C GLY A 342 7.99 3.57 11.50
N VAL A 343 8.34 3.28 12.76
CA VAL A 343 7.48 3.36 13.96
C VAL A 343 7.13 4.80 14.32
N LEU A 344 8.13 5.69 14.45
CA LEU A 344 7.89 7.05 14.97
C LEU A 344 7.00 7.86 14.00
N SER A 345 7.31 7.82 12.71
CA SER A 345 6.53 8.46 11.66
C SER A 345 5.15 7.82 11.43
N SER A 346 4.91 6.59 11.91
CA SER A 346 3.57 5.99 11.93
C SER A 346 2.60 6.73 12.87
N LEU A 347 3.11 7.44 13.89
CA LEU A 347 2.27 8.27 14.77
C LEU A 347 1.60 9.40 13.98
N MET A 348 2.35 10.09 13.13
CA MET A 348 1.81 11.15 12.27
C MET A 348 0.93 10.60 11.15
N ALA A 349 1.23 9.40 10.62
CA ALA A 349 0.33 8.70 9.71
C ALA A 349 -1.04 8.40 10.38
N ALA A 350 -1.06 8.06 11.67
CA ALA A 350 -2.30 7.89 12.41
C ALA A 350 -3.06 9.22 12.58
N VAL A 351 -2.37 10.36 12.74
CA VAL A 351 -3.02 11.68 12.76
C VAL A 351 -3.78 11.95 11.45
N THR A 352 -3.23 11.59 10.29
CA THR A 352 -3.96 11.67 9.00
C THR A 352 -5.24 10.82 9.00
N CYS A 353 -5.21 9.61 9.59
CA CYS A 353 -6.42 8.81 9.79
C CYS A 353 -7.44 9.51 10.70
N PHE A 354 -7.00 10.17 11.78
CA PHE A 354 -7.89 10.97 12.63
C PHE A 354 -8.52 12.15 11.90
N VAL A 355 -7.78 12.84 11.02
CA VAL A 355 -8.34 13.91 10.18
C VAL A 355 -9.43 13.32 9.26
N GLY A 356 -9.14 12.21 8.58
CA GLY A 356 -10.14 11.51 7.76
C GLY A 356 -11.38 11.07 8.54
N LEU A 357 -11.21 10.62 9.78
CA LEU A 357 -12.32 10.24 10.67
C LEU A 357 -13.33 11.40 10.85
N GLN A 358 -12.84 12.63 10.99
CA GLN A 358 -13.72 13.80 11.13
C GLN A 358 -14.54 14.06 9.85
N TYR A 359 -14.00 13.79 8.67
CA TYR A 359 -14.77 13.86 7.42
C TYR A 359 -15.88 12.82 7.40
N GLY A 360 -15.62 11.62 7.93
CA GLY A 360 -16.62 10.58 8.14
C GLY A 360 -17.76 11.04 9.06
N HIS A 361 -17.44 11.70 10.17
CA HIS A 361 -18.44 12.25 11.09
C HIS A 361 -19.31 13.32 10.47
N ILE A 362 -18.72 14.24 9.70
CA ILE A 362 -19.47 15.25 8.95
C ILE A 362 -20.45 14.57 7.99
N LEU A 363 -20.05 13.49 7.32
CA LEU A 363 -20.95 12.74 6.44
C LEU A 363 -22.14 12.11 7.18
N VAL A 364 -21.90 11.58 8.39
CA VAL A 364 -22.94 10.92 9.21
C VAL A 364 -23.96 11.93 9.74
N HIS A 365 -23.52 13.08 10.25
CA HIS A 365 -24.40 14.04 10.93
C HIS A 365 -25.04 15.06 9.98
N VAL A 366 -24.30 15.53 8.98
CA VAL A 366 -24.78 16.57 8.08
C VAL A 366 -25.47 15.90 6.89
N LYS A 367 -26.75 16.18 6.67
CA LYS A 367 -27.52 15.58 5.56
C LYS A 367 -27.39 16.38 4.25
N SER A 368 -27.33 17.71 4.34
CA SER A 368 -27.26 18.59 3.18
C SER A 368 -25.91 18.48 2.46
N HIS A 369 -25.94 18.28 1.14
CA HIS A 369 -24.74 18.17 0.31
C HIS A 369 -23.91 19.47 0.35
N GLY A 370 -24.57 20.64 0.27
CA GLY A 370 -23.88 21.93 0.31
C GLY A 370 -23.16 22.17 1.63
N GLN A 371 -23.81 21.88 2.76
CA GLN A 371 -23.21 22.03 4.09
C GLN A 371 -22.06 21.05 4.32
N ARG A 372 -22.15 19.81 3.81
CA ARG A 372 -21.02 18.85 3.86
C ARG A 372 -19.78 19.42 3.18
N MET A 373 -19.95 19.89 1.94
CA MET A 373 -18.84 20.48 1.16
C MET A 373 -18.26 21.72 1.85
N LEU A 374 -19.12 22.56 2.45
CA LEU A 374 -18.68 23.72 3.22
C LEU A 374 -17.84 23.30 4.43
N PHE A 375 -18.33 22.38 5.27
CA PHE A 375 -17.58 21.96 6.46
C PHE A 375 -16.29 21.22 6.12
N TRP A 376 -16.29 20.38 5.08
CA TRP A 376 -15.08 19.76 4.57
C TRP A 376 -14.07 20.79 4.05
N SER A 377 -14.53 21.83 3.35
CA SER A 377 -13.65 22.91 2.88
C SER A 377 -13.11 23.75 4.04
N MET A 378 -13.95 24.03 5.05
CA MET A 378 -13.56 24.73 6.28
C MET A 378 -12.58 23.95 7.14
N LEU A 379 -12.53 22.62 7.01
CA LEU A 379 -11.52 21.79 7.67
C LEU A 379 -10.24 21.67 6.81
N SER A 380 -10.38 21.55 5.50
CA SER A 380 -9.27 21.40 4.55
C SER A 380 -8.40 22.64 4.42
N LEU A 381 -9.00 23.82 4.22
CA LEU A 381 -8.26 25.05 3.89
C LEU A 381 -7.37 25.53 5.05
N PRO A 382 -7.84 25.56 6.31
CA PRO A 382 -6.96 25.91 7.43
C PRO A 382 -5.84 24.91 7.65
N LEU A 383 -6.10 23.62 7.40
CA LEU A 383 -5.08 22.57 7.54
C LEU A 383 -3.99 22.69 6.45
N LEU A 384 -4.38 23.04 5.22
CA LEU A 384 -3.45 23.33 4.14
C LEU A 384 -2.63 24.61 4.44
N LEU A 385 -3.29 25.66 4.93
CA LEU A 385 -2.62 26.90 5.33
C LEU A 385 -1.63 26.67 6.48
N SER A 386 -2.03 25.91 7.51
CA SER A 386 -1.14 25.60 8.64
C SER A 386 0.08 24.80 8.19
N GLY A 387 -0.06 23.90 7.21
CA GLY A 387 1.06 23.18 6.62
C GLY A 387 2.11 24.10 6.00
N TYR A 388 1.69 25.08 5.19
CA TYR A 388 2.59 26.09 4.62
C TYR A 388 3.18 27.03 5.68
N VAL A 389 2.41 27.40 6.70
CA VAL A 389 2.94 28.20 7.82
C VAL A 389 4.03 27.42 8.55
N LEU A 390 3.85 26.13 8.82
CA LEU A 390 4.87 25.29 9.45
C LEU A 390 6.12 25.14 8.58
N GLU A 391 5.97 25.07 7.26
CA GLU A 391 7.09 25.08 6.31
C GLU A 391 7.90 26.38 6.40
N ILE A 392 7.22 27.54 6.42
CA ILE A 392 7.86 28.86 6.59
C ILE A 392 8.55 28.97 7.97
N LEU A 393 7.97 28.38 9.01
CA LEU A 393 8.55 28.32 10.36
C LEU A 393 9.74 27.36 10.48
N GLY A 394 10.15 26.70 9.38
CA GLY A 394 11.35 25.87 9.34
C GLY A 394 11.11 24.37 9.52
N ILE A 395 9.86 23.89 9.46
CA ILE A 395 9.54 22.45 9.43
C ILE A 395 9.34 22.01 7.95
N PRO A 396 10.38 21.52 7.27
CA PRO A 396 10.31 21.20 5.85
C PRO A 396 9.31 20.09 5.55
N LEU A 397 8.74 20.11 4.35
CA LEU A 397 7.92 19.01 3.85
C LEU A 397 8.82 17.79 3.64
N CYS A 398 8.59 16.73 4.42
CA CYS A 398 9.37 15.50 4.34
C CYS A 398 8.47 14.29 4.55
N LYS A 399 8.25 13.53 3.48
CA LYS A 399 7.48 12.27 3.51
C LYS A 399 8.16 11.19 4.34
N PRO A 400 9.46 10.88 4.18
CA PRO A 400 10.12 9.81 4.94
C PRO A 400 10.01 9.99 6.47
N LEU A 401 10.06 11.23 6.95
CA LEU A 401 9.89 11.56 8.36
C LEU A 401 8.42 11.74 8.77
N TYR A 402 7.50 11.87 7.81
CA TYR A 402 6.10 12.23 8.01
C TYR A 402 5.95 13.48 8.89
N THR A 403 6.64 14.55 8.49
CA THR A 403 6.64 15.84 9.22
C THR A 403 5.23 16.42 9.39
N PRO A 404 4.97 17.24 10.42
CA PRO A 404 3.67 17.86 10.62
C PRO A 404 3.23 18.78 9.49
N SER A 405 4.16 19.54 8.89
CA SER A 405 3.88 20.35 7.70
C SER A 405 3.38 19.49 6.55
N TYR A 406 4.07 18.38 6.25
CA TYR A 406 3.65 17.39 5.27
C TYR A 406 2.30 16.76 5.58
N MET A 407 2.05 16.35 6.83
CA MET A 407 0.75 15.81 7.26
C MET A 407 -0.39 16.81 7.03
N CYS A 408 -0.18 18.07 7.41
CA CYS A 408 -1.16 19.14 7.26
C CYS A 408 -1.49 19.41 5.78
N ILE A 409 -0.48 19.62 4.94
CA ILE A 409 -0.69 19.83 3.49
C ILE A 409 -1.39 18.63 2.86
N THR A 410 -0.89 17.42 3.07
CA THR A 410 -1.43 16.24 2.39
C THR A 410 -2.83 15.88 2.86
N SER A 411 -3.14 16.04 4.15
CA SER A 411 -4.50 15.85 4.68
C SER A 411 -5.47 16.92 4.18
N GLY A 412 -5.03 18.17 4.11
CA GLY A 412 -5.83 19.28 3.55
C GLY A 412 -6.20 19.02 2.10
N VAL A 413 -5.21 18.65 1.28
CA VAL A 413 -5.40 18.25 -0.13
C VAL A 413 -6.30 17.01 -0.24
N SER A 414 -6.13 15.99 0.61
CA SER A 414 -7.00 14.80 0.63
C SER A 414 -8.46 15.18 0.80
N GLY A 415 -8.76 16.09 1.72
CA GLY A 415 -10.12 16.59 1.95
C GLY A 415 -10.68 17.42 0.80
N LEU A 416 -9.86 18.24 0.13
CA LEU A 416 -10.28 19.00 -1.06
C LEU A 416 -10.57 18.07 -2.23
N VAL A 417 -9.70 17.10 -2.48
CA VAL A 417 -9.89 16.09 -3.53
C VAL A 417 -11.16 15.27 -3.25
N LEU A 418 -11.38 14.84 -2.00
CA LEU A 418 -12.63 14.16 -1.65
C LEU A 418 -13.85 15.05 -1.87
N THR A 419 -13.77 16.35 -1.55
CA THR A 419 -14.86 17.32 -1.76
C THR A 419 -15.19 17.46 -3.26
N VAL A 420 -14.16 17.57 -4.11
CA VAL A 420 -14.34 17.63 -5.57
C VAL A 420 -14.94 16.33 -6.08
N VAL A 421 -14.42 15.16 -5.68
CA VAL A 421 -14.96 13.86 -6.08
C VAL A 421 -16.42 13.70 -5.63
N PHE A 422 -16.75 14.11 -4.41
CA PHE A 422 -18.12 14.11 -3.89
C PHE A 422 -19.05 14.98 -4.74
N TYR A 423 -18.64 16.20 -5.07
CA TYR A 423 -19.41 17.08 -5.95
C TYR A 423 -19.66 16.43 -7.33
N LEU A 424 -18.62 15.87 -7.96
CA LEU A 424 -18.76 15.29 -9.30
C LEU A 424 -19.64 14.01 -9.30
N VAL A 425 -19.50 13.16 -8.28
CA VAL A 425 -20.15 11.83 -8.23
C VAL A 425 -21.53 11.89 -7.57
N ASP A 426 -21.63 12.47 -6.38
CA ASP A 426 -22.84 12.41 -5.55
C ASP A 426 -23.78 13.61 -5.77
N VAL A 427 -23.29 14.74 -6.30
CA VAL A 427 -24.11 15.93 -6.62
C VAL A 427 -24.41 16.02 -8.12
N LYS A 428 -23.38 16.06 -8.98
CA LYS A 428 -23.54 16.18 -10.44
C LYS A 428 -23.88 14.86 -11.12
N HIS A 429 -23.76 13.73 -10.42
CA HIS A 429 -24.01 12.38 -10.97
C HIS A 429 -23.24 12.08 -12.26
N TRP A 430 -21.99 12.56 -12.36
CA TRP A 430 -21.14 12.25 -13.50
C TRP A 430 -20.69 10.79 -13.41
N ARG A 431 -21.12 9.94 -14.35
CA ARG A 431 -20.93 8.47 -14.29
C ARG A 431 -19.70 7.94 -15.05
N MET A 432 -19.30 8.54 -16.17
CA MET A 432 -18.54 7.80 -17.21
C MET A 432 -16.99 7.92 -17.23
N PRO A 433 -16.33 8.56 -16.26
CA PRO A 433 -15.02 8.04 -15.82
C PRO A 433 -15.04 7.52 -14.38
N THR A 434 -16.04 7.94 -13.60
CA THR A 434 -16.13 7.67 -12.17
C THR A 434 -16.53 6.23 -11.88
N VAL A 435 -17.33 5.57 -12.74
CA VAL A 435 -17.68 4.15 -12.58
C VAL A 435 -16.43 3.25 -12.62
N PHE A 436 -15.48 3.57 -13.51
CA PHE A 436 -14.23 2.83 -13.62
C PHE A 436 -13.41 2.92 -12.33
N LEU A 437 -13.21 4.15 -11.84
CA LEU A 437 -12.54 4.39 -10.55
C LEU A 437 -13.34 3.80 -9.38
N GLN A 438 -14.67 3.84 -9.42
CA GLN A 438 -15.51 3.25 -8.39
C GLN A 438 -15.25 1.74 -8.28
N TRP A 439 -15.20 1.00 -9.40
CA TRP A 439 -14.90 -0.43 -9.39
C TRP A 439 -13.53 -0.73 -8.79
N MET A 440 -12.52 0.06 -9.18
CA MET A 440 -11.18 -0.06 -8.61
C MET A 440 -11.21 0.16 -7.09
N GLY A 441 -11.88 1.22 -6.64
CA GLY A 441 -12.00 1.54 -5.22
C GLY A 441 -12.78 0.52 -4.41
N MET A 442 -13.77 -0.13 -5.02
CA MET A 442 -14.52 -1.21 -4.38
C MET A 442 -13.65 -2.44 -4.09
N ASN A 443 -12.58 -2.63 -4.88
CA ASN A 443 -11.63 -3.74 -4.80
C ASN A 443 -10.19 -3.28 -4.50
N ALA A 444 -10.03 -2.09 -3.90
CA ALA A 444 -8.76 -1.40 -3.78
C ALA A 444 -7.63 -2.25 -3.17
N LEU A 445 -7.93 -3.06 -2.15
CA LEU A 445 -6.93 -3.89 -1.47
C LEU A 445 -6.35 -4.99 -2.37
N ILE A 446 -7.19 -5.62 -3.20
CA ILE A 446 -6.72 -6.68 -4.13
C ILE A 446 -5.84 -6.05 -5.20
N ILE A 447 -6.31 -4.95 -5.79
CA ILE A 447 -5.57 -4.26 -6.85
C ILE A 447 -4.25 -3.73 -6.27
N PHE A 448 -4.25 -3.19 -5.06
CA PHE A 448 -3.04 -2.82 -4.34
C PHE A 448 -2.05 -4.01 -4.23
N ALA A 449 -2.52 -5.16 -3.76
CA ALA A 449 -1.67 -6.33 -3.58
C ALA A 449 -1.16 -6.92 -4.90
N LEU A 450 -1.93 -6.83 -5.99
CA LEU A 450 -1.57 -7.45 -7.27
C LEU A 450 -0.78 -6.52 -8.19
N ALA A 451 -1.14 -5.24 -8.24
CA ALA A 451 -0.49 -4.23 -9.08
C ALA A 451 0.73 -3.63 -8.35
N ALA A 452 0.51 -2.93 -7.23
CA ALA A 452 1.56 -2.16 -6.55
C ALA A 452 2.65 -3.01 -5.90
N CYS A 453 2.33 -4.24 -5.49
CA CYS A 453 3.34 -5.16 -4.98
C CYS A 453 4.00 -5.99 -6.09
N GLU A 454 3.85 -5.59 -7.36
CA GLU A 454 4.45 -6.22 -8.54
C GLU A 454 4.10 -7.70 -8.72
N LEU A 455 3.09 -8.24 -8.02
CA LEU A 455 2.83 -9.68 -8.05
C LEU A 455 2.41 -10.15 -9.44
N PHE A 456 1.56 -9.37 -10.11
CA PHE A 456 1.11 -9.68 -11.45
C PHE A 456 2.18 -9.41 -12.51
N PRO A 457 2.84 -8.22 -12.56
CA PRO A 457 3.99 -8.02 -13.43
C PRO A 457 5.08 -9.08 -13.26
N ALA A 458 5.45 -9.44 -12.03
CA ALA A 458 6.45 -10.48 -11.76
C ALA A 458 6.01 -11.86 -12.29
N ALA A 459 4.73 -12.23 -12.12
CA ALA A 459 4.20 -13.46 -12.70
C ALA A 459 4.24 -13.45 -14.23
N MET A 460 3.86 -12.33 -14.86
CA MET A 460 3.89 -12.16 -16.32
C MET A 460 5.32 -12.14 -16.87
N GLN A 461 6.25 -11.54 -16.15
CA GLN A 461 7.69 -11.54 -16.44
C GLN A 461 8.30 -12.94 -16.39
N GLY A 462 7.70 -13.88 -15.65
CA GLY A 462 8.08 -15.29 -15.64
C GLY A 462 7.88 -15.99 -17.00
N PHE A 463 7.03 -15.45 -17.88
CA PHE A 463 6.86 -15.94 -19.25
C PHE A 463 7.83 -15.21 -20.19
N TYR A 464 8.94 -15.87 -20.54
CA TYR A 464 9.98 -15.31 -21.41
C TYR A 464 10.37 -16.22 -22.57
N TRP A 465 10.84 -15.61 -23.65
CA TRP A 465 11.28 -16.31 -24.84
C TRP A 465 12.81 -16.40 -24.90
N ARG A 466 13.35 -17.61 -24.68
CA ARG A 466 14.78 -17.98 -24.68
C ARG A 466 15.63 -17.30 -23.59
N SER A 467 15.55 -15.98 -23.44
CA SER A 467 16.24 -15.19 -22.40
C SER A 467 15.23 -14.50 -21.48
N PRO A 468 15.47 -14.42 -20.16
CA PRO A 468 14.65 -13.65 -19.20
C PRO A 468 14.48 -12.16 -19.54
N GLU A 469 15.39 -11.60 -20.33
CA GLU A 469 15.34 -10.21 -20.82
C GLU A 469 14.29 -10.01 -21.94
N ASN A 470 13.77 -11.11 -22.49
CA ASN A 470 12.75 -11.16 -23.54
C ASN A 470 11.44 -11.73 -22.97
N ASN A 471 10.98 -11.17 -21.86
CA ASN A 471 9.67 -11.50 -21.29
C ASN A 471 8.56 -10.63 -21.90
N LEU A 472 7.33 -11.06 -21.67
CA LEU A 472 6.16 -10.41 -22.25
C LEU A 472 6.02 -8.93 -21.87
N VAL A 473 6.35 -8.58 -20.61
CA VAL A 473 6.24 -7.21 -20.10
C VAL A 473 7.26 -6.30 -20.77
N ASP A 474 8.55 -6.68 -20.77
CA ASP A 474 9.61 -5.90 -21.39
C ASP A 474 9.40 -5.77 -22.91
N ILE A 475 8.88 -6.80 -23.58
CA ILE A 475 8.55 -6.75 -25.01
C ILE A 475 7.40 -5.76 -25.26
N ALA A 476 6.32 -5.83 -24.49
CA ALA A 476 5.19 -4.91 -24.62
C ALA A 476 5.61 -3.45 -24.40
N GLU A 477 6.44 -3.20 -23.37
CA GLU A 477 6.96 -1.87 -23.10
C GLU A 477 7.85 -1.38 -24.25
N ARG A 478 8.80 -2.18 -24.73
CA ARG A 478 9.68 -1.81 -25.85
C ARG A 478 8.90 -1.53 -27.14
N LEU A 479 7.84 -2.29 -27.41
CA LEU A 479 6.97 -2.07 -28.58
C LEU A 479 6.29 -0.70 -28.50
N LEU A 480 5.76 -0.33 -27.33
CA LEU A 480 5.13 0.98 -27.12
C LEU A 480 6.17 2.11 -27.16
N GLN A 481 7.34 1.93 -26.55
CA GLN A 481 8.46 2.89 -26.65
C GLN A 481 8.90 3.12 -28.10
N GLY A 482 8.93 2.06 -28.92
CA GLY A 482 9.20 2.13 -30.35
C GLY A 482 8.11 2.87 -31.12
N ALA A 483 6.84 2.55 -30.87
CA ALA A 483 5.69 3.19 -31.54
C ALA A 483 5.64 4.71 -31.31
N PHE A 484 5.92 5.16 -30.08
CA PHE A 484 5.92 6.58 -29.72
C PHE A 484 7.27 7.29 -29.93
N HIS A 485 8.28 6.59 -30.44
CA HIS A 485 9.65 7.11 -30.65
C HIS A 485 10.25 7.78 -29.39
N SER A 486 9.78 7.38 -28.20
CA SER A 486 10.18 7.99 -26.94
C SER A 486 10.00 7.01 -25.79
N LYS A 487 11.07 6.81 -25.02
CA LYS A 487 11.04 5.96 -23.82
C LYS A 487 10.02 6.49 -22.81
N LYS A 488 10.03 7.80 -22.54
CA LYS A 488 9.16 8.43 -21.55
C LYS A 488 7.68 8.27 -21.89
N TRP A 489 7.29 8.63 -23.12
CA TRP A 489 5.90 8.55 -23.54
C TRP A 489 5.43 7.11 -23.76
N GLY A 490 6.31 6.22 -24.25
CA GLY A 490 6.02 4.79 -24.36
C GLY A 490 5.72 4.14 -23.01
N THR A 491 6.54 4.41 -21.99
CA THR A 491 6.29 3.93 -20.62
C THR A 491 5.00 4.52 -20.06
N LEU A 492 4.72 5.82 -20.26
CA LEU A 492 3.45 6.42 -19.80
C LEU A 492 2.23 5.72 -20.42
N VAL A 493 2.26 5.44 -21.72
CA VAL A 493 1.15 4.75 -22.41
C VAL A 493 1.01 3.32 -21.92
N PHE A 494 2.13 2.61 -21.69
CA PHE A 494 2.12 1.28 -21.09
C PHE A 494 1.40 1.28 -19.73
N VAL A 495 1.75 2.24 -18.86
CA VAL A 495 1.15 2.37 -17.52
C VAL A 495 -0.33 2.78 -17.59
N MET A 496 -0.72 3.62 -18.54
CA MET A 496 -2.14 3.95 -18.76
C MET A 496 -2.95 2.73 -19.22
N LEU A 497 -2.37 1.87 -20.06
CA LEU A 497 -2.98 0.59 -20.44
C LEU A 497 -3.06 -0.38 -19.26
N GLU A 498 -2.06 -0.37 -18.37
CA GLU A 498 -2.09 -1.15 -17.13
C GLU A 498 -3.21 -0.67 -16.18
N ILE A 499 -3.36 0.63 -15.98
CA ILE A 499 -4.47 1.19 -15.19
C ILE A 499 -5.81 0.76 -15.81
N LEU A 500 -5.95 0.88 -17.14
CA LEU A 500 -7.14 0.45 -17.88
C LEU A 500 -7.44 -1.03 -17.66
N PHE A 501 -6.41 -1.89 -17.78
CA PHE A 501 -6.50 -3.32 -17.53
C PHE A 501 -7.00 -3.60 -16.11
N TRP A 502 -6.42 -2.96 -15.09
CA TRP A 502 -6.81 -3.17 -13.70
C TRP A 502 -8.23 -2.73 -13.39
N GLY A 503 -8.74 -1.64 -13.99
CA GLY A 503 -10.15 -1.31 -13.80
C GLY A 503 -11.11 -2.19 -14.60
N CYS A 504 -10.69 -2.80 -15.72
CA CYS A 504 -11.44 -3.88 -16.37
C CYS A 504 -11.51 -5.13 -15.47
N VAL A 505 -10.39 -5.53 -14.85
CA VAL A 505 -10.36 -6.62 -13.86
C VAL A 505 -11.25 -6.29 -12.66
N ALA A 506 -11.19 -5.05 -12.16
CA ALA A 506 -12.04 -4.59 -11.06
C ALA A 506 -13.54 -4.62 -11.43
N GLY A 507 -13.88 -4.24 -12.67
CA GLY A 507 -15.22 -4.34 -13.22
C GLY A 507 -15.70 -5.79 -13.30
N PHE A 508 -14.85 -6.70 -13.75
CA PHE A 508 -15.15 -8.14 -13.75
C PHE A 508 -15.40 -8.69 -12.33
N LEU A 509 -14.54 -8.36 -11.37
CA LEU A 509 -14.72 -8.74 -9.96
C LEU A 509 -16.04 -8.20 -9.40
N HIS A 510 -16.37 -6.95 -9.73
CA HIS A 510 -17.63 -6.32 -9.35
C HIS A 510 -18.85 -7.04 -9.96
N MET A 511 -18.82 -7.38 -11.26
CA MET A 511 -19.86 -8.15 -11.93
C MET A 511 -20.08 -9.52 -11.27
N LYS A 512 -19.00 -10.16 -10.82
CA LYS A 512 -19.04 -11.42 -10.07
C LYS A 512 -19.35 -11.26 -8.58
N ARG A 513 -19.55 -10.03 -8.09
CA ARG A 513 -19.77 -9.68 -6.68
C ARG A 513 -18.69 -10.20 -5.73
N LEU A 514 -17.45 -10.32 -6.23
CA LEU A 514 -16.29 -10.73 -5.46
C LEU A 514 -15.67 -9.49 -4.84
N TYR A 515 -15.68 -9.42 -3.50
CA TYR A 515 -15.03 -8.34 -2.74
C TYR A 515 -14.23 -8.95 -1.60
N VAL A 516 -12.91 -8.80 -1.63
CA VAL A 516 -12.06 -9.25 -0.53
C VAL A 516 -12.22 -8.29 0.64
N ARG A 517 -12.62 -8.84 1.78
CA ARG A 517 -12.73 -8.14 3.06
C ARG A 517 -11.83 -8.84 4.06
N LEU A 518 -10.94 -8.09 4.69
CA LEU A 518 -10.10 -8.57 5.79
C LEU A 518 -10.80 -8.42 7.13
#